data_AF-A0A9P0BCN4-F1
#
_entry.id   AF-A0A9P0BCN4-F1
#
_cell.length_a   1.000
_cell.length_b   1.000
_cell.length_c   1.000
_cell.angle_alpha   90.00
_cell.angle_beta   90.00
_cell.angle_gamma   90.00
#
_symmetry.space_group_name_H-M   'P 1'
#
loop_
_entity.id
_entity.type
_entity.pdbx_description
1 polymer ?
#
loop_
_entity_poly.entity_id
_entity_poly.type
_entity_poly.pdbx_seq_one_letter_code
_entity_poly.pdbx_strand_id
1 'polypeptide(L)'
;MEHITPAILKDKEEREISSEELQKTLHSWFKDKGLLKNLRCHLRLQMIEILRNTAVGKNLVKQPFKTATLAQQAINLIIAEYLIRNNCHYSLSMFTTEVSLNGVLPQCLFDSSNMYQNWQFTQENLINILELNGVSKHSQQCEQILSLYYSCGGNTSLLNALIRALCDISNNAFNPISVANQEIPESTIDIPNLPLAKLLRNTLQQTQLSPKIITHIVTLTKKHHELELSRKDDEFSNVFKSLQENLYEKDTKIAEISKLNDTLKSKIIKKINENKELKLDINKLFENEKGLKSELKRVLRTLHVQKMEKVTQTDPIIIEVTKNDDCILSHCNDMCKDALNVIEYLKLENNKLSVESAEQRMELLSLTSKCNQLLDDYNTAQTKLTYLTSKINKKNDLINKETSPLPSNKTSASDIFVDERLETYSSCDSITQDILLRAKQKLKQLEMESNEIDTRFNKYINLAKT
;
A
#
# COMPACT_ATOMS: atom_id res chain seq x y z
N MET A 1 -10.53 -46.85 -0.25
CA MET A 1 -11.36 -46.54 -1.44
C MET A 1 -12.79 -46.82 -1.05
N GLU A 2 -13.48 -45.79 -0.57
CA GLU A 2 -14.84 -45.88 -0.08
C GLU A 2 -15.82 -46.09 -1.25
N HIS A 3 -16.83 -46.91 -1.00
CA HIS A 3 -17.82 -47.38 -1.97
C HIS A 3 -18.62 -46.22 -2.60
N ILE A 4 -18.28 -45.85 -3.84
CA ILE A 4 -19.15 -45.01 -4.67
C ILE A 4 -20.21 -45.94 -5.28
N THR A 5 -21.37 -46.02 -4.64
CA THR A 5 -22.54 -46.68 -5.21
C THR A 5 -23.10 -45.79 -6.33
N PRO A 6 -23.21 -46.28 -7.58
CA PRO A 6 -23.80 -45.49 -8.67
C PRO A 6 -25.26 -45.15 -8.35
N ALA A 7 -25.61 -43.87 -8.51
CA ALA A 7 -26.93 -43.33 -8.17
C ALA A 7 -28.08 -43.77 -9.09
N ILE A 8 -27.83 -44.69 -10.03
CA ILE A 8 -28.84 -45.19 -10.95
C ILE A 8 -29.32 -46.54 -10.42
N LEU A 9 -30.38 -46.47 -9.60
CA LEU A 9 -31.20 -47.60 -9.23
C LEU A 9 -31.70 -48.29 -10.51
N LYS A 10 -31.07 -49.40 -10.88
CA LYS A 10 -31.68 -50.42 -11.73
C LYS A 10 -32.79 -51.06 -10.91
N ASP A 11 -33.98 -50.50 -10.94
CA ASP A 11 -35.25 -51.21 -10.75
C ASP A 11 -36.40 -50.20 -10.72
N LYS A 12 -36.95 -49.93 -11.92
CA LYS A 12 -38.35 -49.68 -12.26
C LYS A 12 -38.42 -48.82 -13.52
N GLU A 13 -38.94 -49.42 -14.59
CA GLU A 13 -39.47 -48.81 -15.82
C GLU A 13 -38.58 -47.72 -16.45
N GLU A 14 -38.05 -48.01 -17.64
CA GLU A 14 -37.49 -47.02 -18.57
C GLU A 14 -38.57 -46.00 -18.97
N ARG A 15 -38.96 -45.12 -18.06
CA ARG A 15 -39.55 -43.85 -18.42
C ARG A 15 -38.39 -43.03 -18.93
N GLU A 16 -38.47 -42.65 -20.21
CA GLU A 16 -37.62 -41.63 -20.77
C GLU A 16 -37.77 -40.36 -19.91
N ILE A 17 -36.89 -40.20 -18.94
CA ILE A 17 -36.86 -39.02 -18.08
C ILE A 17 -36.55 -37.86 -19.03
N SER A 18 -37.52 -36.97 -19.20
CA SER A 18 -37.35 -35.75 -19.98
C SER A 18 -36.11 -35.01 -19.50
N SER A 19 -35.36 -34.38 -20.41
CA SER A 19 -34.15 -33.60 -20.09
C SER A 19 -34.42 -32.58 -18.97
N GLU A 20 -35.64 -32.05 -18.87
CA GLU A 20 -36.03 -31.10 -17.82
C GLU A 20 -36.21 -31.77 -16.44
N GLU A 21 -36.74 -32.98 -16.39
CA GLU A 21 -36.91 -33.74 -15.14
C GLU A 21 -35.58 -34.26 -14.61
N LEU A 22 -34.67 -34.65 -15.51
CA LEU A 22 -33.30 -34.99 -15.16
C LEU A 22 -32.57 -33.78 -14.58
N GLN A 23 -32.68 -32.61 -15.22
CA GLN A 23 -32.07 -31.37 -14.73
C GLN A 23 -32.62 -30.96 -13.37
N LYS A 24 -33.94 -31.07 -13.14
CA LYS A 24 -34.57 -30.80 -11.84
C LYS A 24 -34.09 -31.77 -10.76
N THR A 25 -34.03 -33.07 -11.07
CA THR A 25 -33.56 -34.11 -10.14
C THR A 25 -32.09 -33.91 -9.79
N LEU A 26 -31.24 -33.62 -10.79
CA LEU A 26 -29.82 -33.35 -10.61
C LEU A 26 -29.60 -32.07 -9.79
N HIS A 27 -30.36 -31.01 -10.05
CA HIS A 27 -30.30 -29.77 -9.29
C HIS A 27 -30.74 -29.96 -7.83
N SER A 28 -31.81 -30.73 -7.58
CA SER A 28 -32.21 -31.08 -6.21
C SER A 28 -31.12 -31.89 -5.53
N TRP A 29 -30.54 -32.88 -6.22
CA TRP A 29 -29.46 -33.70 -5.68
C TRP A 29 -28.21 -32.86 -5.33
N PHE A 30 -27.80 -31.92 -6.20
CA PHE A 30 -26.71 -31.00 -5.91
C PHE A 30 -27.02 -30.05 -4.74
N LYS A 31 -28.29 -29.67 -4.56
CA LYS A 31 -28.74 -28.87 -3.42
C LYS A 31 -28.69 -29.67 -2.13
N ASP A 32 -29.20 -30.90 -2.14
CA ASP A 32 -29.30 -31.80 -0.98
C ASP A 32 -27.93 -32.30 -0.52
N LYS A 33 -27.01 -32.54 -1.46
CA LYS A 33 -25.60 -32.87 -1.16
C LYS A 33 -24.77 -31.64 -0.75
N GLY A 34 -25.36 -30.44 -0.71
CA GLY A 34 -24.66 -29.21 -0.36
C GLY A 34 -23.62 -28.73 -1.39
N LEU A 35 -23.50 -29.43 -2.53
CA LEU A 35 -22.55 -29.09 -3.61
C LEU A 35 -22.83 -27.71 -4.19
N LEU A 36 -24.09 -27.33 -4.37
CA LEU A 36 -24.45 -25.98 -4.83
C LEU A 36 -24.01 -24.89 -3.84
N LYS A 37 -24.11 -25.17 -2.53
CA LYS A 37 -23.68 -24.27 -1.45
C LYS A 37 -22.16 -24.14 -1.44
N ASN A 38 -21.45 -25.27 -1.56
CA ASN A 38 -19.99 -25.31 -1.62
C ASN A 38 -19.46 -24.59 -2.87
N LEU A 39 -20.07 -24.81 -4.03
CA LEU A 39 -19.72 -24.10 -5.27
C LEU A 39 -19.94 -22.59 -5.13
N ARG A 40 -21.08 -22.15 -4.60
CA ARG A 40 -21.35 -20.72 -4.33
C ARG A 40 -20.36 -20.13 -3.34
N CYS A 41 -19.98 -20.87 -2.30
CA CYS A 41 -18.97 -20.45 -1.33
C CYS A 41 -17.60 -20.30 -2.01
N HIS A 42 -17.18 -21.30 -2.79
CA HIS A 42 -15.93 -21.29 -3.53
C HIS A 42 -15.86 -20.13 -4.53
N LEU A 43 -16.93 -19.89 -5.28
CA LEU A 43 -17.02 -18.75 -6.20
C LEU A 43 -16.96 -17.41 -5.47
N ARG A 44 -17.62 -17.28 -4.30
CA ARG A 44 -17.52 -16.07 -3.46
C ARG A 44 -16.09 -15.86 -2.97
N LEU A 45 -15.41 -16.90 -2.51
CA LEU A 45 -14.02 -16.83 -2.08
C LEU A 45 -13.09 -16.40 -3.22
N GLN A 46 -13.25 -16.99 -4.41
CA GLN A 46 -12.49 -16.59 -5.60
C GLN A 46 -12.77 -15.14 -5.99
N MET A 47 -14.03 -14.70 -5.97
CA MET A 47 -14.38 -13.30 -6.24
C MET A 47 -13.74 -12.36 -5.23
N ILE A 48 -13.79 -12.68 -3.93
CA ILE A 48 -13.15 -11.90 -2.87
C ILE A 48 -11.64 -11.83 -3.09
N GLU A 49 -10.99 -12.94 -3.44
CA GLU A 49 -9.54 -12.99 -3.69
C GLU A 49 -9.13 -12.16 -4.91
N ILE A 50 -9.87 -12.27 -6.01
CA ILE A 50 -9.68 -11.46 -7.21
C ILE A 50 -9.85 -9.98 -6.87
N LEU A 51 -10.93 -9.62 -6.17
CA LEU A 51 -11.23 -8.24 -5.77
C LEU A 51 -10.18 -7.68 -4.80
N ARG A 52 -9.70 -8.48 -3.84
CA ARG A 52 -8.64 -8.09 -2.90
C ARG A 52 -7.34 -7.69 -3.62
N ASN A 53 -7.03 -8.34 -4.74
CA ASN A 53 -5.83 -8.08 -5.53
C ASN A 53 -5.95 -6.90 -6.50
N THR A 54 -7.14 -6.32 -6.67
CA THR A 54 -7.35 -5.10 -7.48
C THR A 54 -6.87 -3.83 -6.76
N ALA A 55 -6.73 -2.72 -7.50
CA ALA A 55 -6.37 -1.42 -6.90
C ALA A 55 -7.36 -0.98 -5.81
N VAL A 56 -8.66 -1.29 -5.97
CA VAL A 56 -9.71 -1.02 -4.97
C VAL A 56 -9.52 -1.90 -3.73
N GLY A 57 -9.26 -3.20 -3.90
CA GLY A 57 -8.99 -4.13 -2.79
C GLY A 57 -7.70 -3.80 -2.04
N LYS A 58 -6.64 -3.39 -2.74
CA LYS A 58 -5.39 -2.93 -2.14
C LYS A 58 -5.56 -1.66 -1.31
N ASN A 59 -6.47 -0.76 -1.70
CA ASN A 59 -6.78 0.45 -0.94
C ASN A 59 -7.62 0.15 0.32
N LEU A 60 -8.48 -0.87 0.29
CA LEU A 60 -9.21 -1.36 1.47
C LEU A 60 -8.30 -2.02 2.50
N VAL A 61 -7.26 -2.74 2.06
CA VAL A 61 -6.27 -3.39 2.96
C VAL A 61 -5.21 -2.40 3.47
N LYS A 62 -4.92 -1.33 2.71
CA LYS A 62 -3.92 -0.31 3.06
C LYS A 62 -4.47 0.87 3.85
N GLN A 63 -5.79 0.98 4.05
CA GLN A 63 -6.31 1.85 5.10
C GLN A 63 -5.74 1.30 6.42
N PRO A 64 -4.91 2.06 7.15
CA PRO A 64 -4.60 1.69 8.52
C PRO A 64 -5.94 1.78 9.25
N PHE A 65 -6.62 0.65 9.40
CA PHE A 65 -7.80 0.56 10.25
C PHE A 65 -7.35 1.15 11.59
N LYS A 66 -7.92 2.31 11.93
CA LYS A 66 -7.60 3.01 13.17
C LYS A 66 -7.62 1.96 14.26
N THR A 67 -6.50 1.76 14.97
CA THR A 67 -6.43 0.80 16.07
C THR A 67 -7.50 1.19 17.07
N ALA A 68 -8.64 0.51 17.01
CA ALA A 68 -9.76 0.80 17.89
C ALA A 68 -9.26 0.62 19.32
N THR A 69 -9.48 1.62 20.16
CA THR A 69 -9.16 1.52 21.60
C THR A 69 -9.90 0.32 22.19
N LEU A 70 -9.38 -0.27 23.26
CA LEU A 70 -10.01 -1.43 23.92
C LEU A 70 -11.47 -1.14 24.32
N ALA A 71 -11.77 0.10 24.75
CA ALA A 71 -13.12 0.56 25.02
C ALA A 71 -14.01 0.54 23.76
N GLN A 72 -13.50 1.02 22.62
CA GLN A 72 -14.22 0.98 21.36
C GLN A 72 -14.48 -0.47 20.92
N GLN A 73 -13.51 -1.37 21.10
CA GLN A 73 -13.68 -2.80 20.82
C GLN A 73 -14.76 -3.43 21.70
N ALA A 74 -14.80 -3.08 22.99
CA ALA A 74 -15.83 -3.54 23.92
C ALA A 74 -17.23 -3.08 23.49
N ILE A 75 -17.39 -1.82 23.07
CA ILE A 75 -18.65 -1.31 22.49
C ILE A 75 -19.03 -2.08 21.23
N ASN A 76 -18.06 -2.31 20.34
CA ASN A 76 -18.29 -3.03 19.10
C ASN A 76 -18.71 -4.49 19.34
N LEU A 77 -18.21 -5.13 20.40
CA LEU A 77 -18.63 -6.46 20.84
C LEU A 77 -20.06 -6.49 21.37
N ILE A 78 -20.47 -5.47 22.15
CA ILE A 78 -21.84 -5.32 22.63
C ILE A 78 -22.81 -5.19 21.44
N ILE A 79 -22.45 -4.39 20.44
CA ILE A 79 -23.25 -4.18 19.22
C ILE A 79 -23.30 -5.47 18.37
N ALA A 80 -22.15 -6.14 18.20
CA ALA A 80 -22.09 -7.40 17.46
C ALA A 80 -22.98 -8.47 18.11
N GLU A 81 -22.92 -8.62 19.45
CA GLU A 81 -23.81 -9.52 20.18
C GLU A 81 -25.29 -9.19 19.92
N TYR A 82 -25.65 -7.91 20.02
CA TYR A 82 -27.02 -7.48 19.78
C TYR A 82 -27.50 -7.85 18.37
N LEU A 83 -26.68 -7.63 17.35
CA LEU A 83 -27.01 -7.97 15.97
C LEU A 83 -27.11 -9.49 15.76
N ILE A 84 -26.27 -10.28 16.42
CA ILE A 84 -26.34 -11.75 16.40
C ILE A 84 -27.66 -12.23 17.00
N ARG A 85 -28.02 -11.75 18.19
CA ARG A 85 -29.24 -12.19 18.90
C ARG A 85 -30.54 -11.78 18.22
N ASN A 86 -30.53 -10.68 17.48
CA ASN A 86 -31.68 -10.22 16.68
C ASN A 86 -31.70 -10.79 15.24
N ASN A 87 -30.82 -11.74 14.91
CA ASN A 87 -30.69 -12.34 13.58
C ASN A 87 -30.44 -11.32 12.45
N CYS A 88 -29.78 -10.20 12.75
CA CYS A 88 -29.47 -9.14 11.78
C CYS A 88 -28.19 -9.48 10.98
N HIS A 89 -28.16 -10.63 10.30
CA HIS A 89 -26.96 -11.16 9.66
C HIS A 89 -26.36 -10.25 8.57
N TYR A 90 -27.21 -9.56 7.79
CA TYR A 90 -26.75 -8.62 6.77
C TYR A 90 -26.03 -7.42 7.39
N SER A 91 -26.66 -6.80 8.39
CA SER A 91 -26.07 -5.67 9.12
C SER A 91 -24.80 -6.07 9.86
N LEU A 92 -24.75 -7.28 10.44
CA LEU A 92 -23.55 -7.82 11.08
C LEU A 92 -22.41 -8.02 10.06
N SER A 93 -22.70 -8.53 8.86
CA SER A 93 -21.70 -8.70 7.81
C SER A 93 -21.11 -7.37 7.36
N MET A 94 -21.94 -6.33 7.21
CA MET A 94 -21.44 -4.98 6.90
C MET A 94 -20.64 -4.41 8.07
N PHE A 95 -21.18 -4.48 9.28
CA PHE A 95 -20.55 -3.98 10.50
C PHE A 95 -19.17 -4.59 10.76
N THR A 96 -19.02 -5.90 10.60
CA THR A 96 -17.74 -6.61 10.78
C THR A 96 -16.68 -6.19 9.78
N THR A 97 -17.08 -5.85 8.54
CA THR A 97 -16.17 -5.31 7.52
C THR A 97 -15.76 -3.86 7.74
N GLU A 98 -16.66 -3.03 8.28
CA GLU A 98 -16.39 -1.60 8.54
C GLU A 98 -15.57 -1.39 9.82
N VAL A 99 -15.80 -2.22 10.84
CA VAL A 99 -15.25 -2.06 12.19
C VAL A 99 -14.02 -2.95 12.45
N SER A 100 -13.66 -3.80 11.48
CA SER A 100 -12.50 -4.71 11.57
C SER A 100 -12.53 -5.63 12.79
N LEU A 101 -13.68 -6.25 13.06
CA LEU A 101 -13.80 -7.31 14.07
C LEU A 101 -13.20 -8.66 13.61
N ASN A 102 -12.48 -8.65 12.49
CA ASN A 102 -11.84 -9.82 11.88
C ASN A 102 -10.75 -10.37 12.81
N GLY A 103 -11.09 -11.40 13.59
CA GLY A 103 -10.21 -12.08 14.53
C GLY A 103 -10.73 -12.16 15.97
N VAL A 104 -11.72 -11.35 16.35
CA VAL A 104 -12.29 -11.34 17.71
C VAL A 104 -13.57 -12.19 17.79
N LEU A 105 -14.35 -12.24 16.72
CA LEU A 105 -15.53 -13.10 16.61
C LEU A 105 -15.12 -14.47 16.07
N PRO A 106 -15.52 -15.58 16.72
CA PRO A 106 -15.29 -16.93 16.21
C PRO A 106 -15.82 -17.06 14.77
N GLN A 107 -14.98 -17.55 13.84
CA GLN A 107 -15.37 -17.74 12.43
C GLN A 107 -16.58 -18.67 12.26
N CYS A 108 -16.85 -19.54 13.24
CA CYS A 108 -18.04 -20.38 13.30
C CYS A 108 -19.36 -19.60 13.43
N LEU A 109 -19.31 -18.29 13.76
CA LEU A 109 -20.46 -17.37 13.73
C LEU A 109 -20.84 -16.90 12.31
N PHE A 110 -20.27 -17.50 11.25
CA PHE A 110 -20.74 -17.24 9.88
C PHE A 110 -21.22 -18.53 9.18
N ASP A 111 -21.10 -19.69 9.84
CA ASP A 111 -21.62 -20.95 9.35
C ASP A 111 -23.09 -21.13 9.72
N SER A 112 -23.92 -21.35 8.72
CA SER A 112 -25.39 -21.29 8.72
C SER A 112 -26.08 -22.47 9.45
N SER A 113 -25.45 -23.00 10.48
CA SER A 113 -25.88 -24.20 11.21
C SER A 113 -26.23 -23.81 12.65
N ASN A 114 -27.49 -23.48 12.93
CA ASN A 114 -28.21 -23.53 14.23
C ASN A 114 -27.49 -23.11 15.57
N MET A 115 -26.26 -22.59 15.56
CA MET A 115 -25.48 -22.26 16.75
C MET A 115 -25.64 -20.80 17.20
N TYR A 116 -26.33 -19.97 16.40
CA TYR A 116 -26.49 -18.53 16.67
C TYR A 116 -27.29 -18.20 17.91
N GLN A 117 -28.20 -19.09 18.33
CA GLN A 117 -29.17 -18.76 19.37
C GLN A 117 -28.61 -18.86 20.80
N ASN A 118 -27.42 -19.46 20.98
CA ASN A 118 -26.85 -19.70 22.31
C ASN A 118 -25.48 -19.04 22.52
N TRP A 119 -25.05 -18.14 21.63
CA TRP A 119 -23.79 -17.43 21.84
C TRP A 119 -23.93 -16.44 23.00
N GLN A 120 -23.15 -16.65 24.05
CA GLN A 120 -23.15 -15.84 25.27
C GLN A 120 -21.70 -15.53 25.68
N PHE A 121 -21.49 -14.35 26.26
CA PHE A 121 -20.22 -14.03 26.88
C PHE A 121 -20.00 -14.89 28.13
N THR A 122 -18.77 -15.37 28.30
CA THR A 122 -18.34 -15.92 29.59
C THR A 122 -18.37 -14.81 30.64
N GLN A 123 -18.58 -15.18 31.90
CA GLN A 123 -18.68 -14.22 33.00
C GLN A 123 -17.44 -13.32 33.09
N GLU A 124 -16.25 -13.88 32.87
CA GLU A 124 -14.98 -13.14 32.85
C GLU A 124 -14.90 -12.13 31.70
N ASN A 125 -15.28 -12.54 30.48
CA ASN A 125 -15.30 -11.65 29.31
C ASN A 125 -16.31 -10.52 29.50
N LEU A 126 -17.47 -10.84 30.08
CA LEU A 126 -18.52 -9.89 30.37
C LEU A 126 -18.07 -8.82 31.38
N ILE A 127 -17.42 -9.23 32.46
CA ILE A 127 -16.84 -8.32 33.46
C ILE A 127 -15.77 -7.42 32.83
N ASN A 128 -14.90 -7.97 31.98
CA ASN A 128 -13.87 -7.19 31.29
C ASN A 128 -14.48 -6.18 30.31
N ILE A 129 -15.54 -6.56 29.58
CA ILE A 129 -16.29 -5.63 28.70
C ILE A 129 -16.92 -4.51 29.54
N LEU A 130 -17.52 -4.83 30.68
CA LEU A 130 -18.14 -3.84 31.57
C LEU A 130 -17.12 -2.88 32.19
N GLU A 131 -15.97 -3.38 32.63
CA GLU A 131 -14.86 -2.55 33.14
C GLU A 131 -14.34 -1.58 32.07
N LEU A 132 -14.14 -2.05 30.84
CA LEU A 132 -13.72 -1.21 29.72
C LEU A 132 -14.77 -0.15 29.33
N ASN A 133 -16.03 -0.34 29.70
CA ASN A 133 -17.12 0.63 29.52
C ASN A 133 -17.38 1.49 30.77
N GLY A 134 -16.51 1.44 31.78
CA GLY A 134 -16.56 2.31 32.96
C GLY A 134 -17.40 1.78 34.13
N VAL A 135 -17.83 0.51 34.10
CA VAL A 135 -18.53 -0.14 35.23
C VAL A 135 -17.51 -0.91 36.07
N SER A 136 -17.33 -0.54 37.34
CA SER A 136 -16.33 -1.20 38.18
C SER A 136 -16.72 -2.65 38.52
N LYS A 137 -15.72 -3.55 38.57
CA LYS A 137 -15.91 -5.00 38.81
C LYS A 137 -16.64 -5.33 40.11
N HIS A 138 -16.54 -4.45 41.11
CA HIS A 138 -17.12 -4.62 42.44
C HIS A 138 -18.35 -3.71 42.68
N SER A 139 -18.88 -3.08 41.63
CA SER A 139 -20.10 -2.28 41.78
C SER A 139 -21.33 -3.18 41.87
N GLN A 140 -22.30 -2.77 42.69
CA GLN A 140 -23.64 -3.35 42.72
C GLN A 140 -24.31 -3.30 41.33
N GLN A 141 -23.95 -2.32 40.51
CA GLN A 141 -24.42 -2.18 39.12
C GLN A 141 -23.90 -3.31 38.23
N CYS A 142 -22.65 -3.74 38.39
CA CYS A 142 -22.07 -4.88 37.67
C CYS A 142 -22.84 -6.17 38.01
N GLU A 143 -23.08 -6.43 39.30
CA GLU A 143 -23.84 -7.61 39.75
C GLU A 143 -25.29 -7.59 39.25
N GLN A 144 -25.94 -6.41 39.24
CA GLN A 144 -27.26 -6.23 38.67
C GLN A 144 -27.27 -6.55 37.16
N ILE A 145 -26.32 -6.03 36.39
CA ILE A 145 -26.22 -6.29 34.94
C ILE A 145 -25.94 -7.78 34.66
N LEU A 146 -25.04 -8.41 35.44
CA LEU A 146 -24.76 -9.84 35.34
C LEU A 146 -26.02 -10.66 35.64
N SER A 147 -26.75 -10.32 36.70
CA SER A 147 -28.00 -10.99 37.04
C SER A 147 -29.04 -10.84 35.93
N LEU A 148 -29.22 -9.64 35.36
CA LEU A 148 -30.18 -9.40 34.27
C LEU A 148 -29.79 -10.14 32.99
N TYR A 149 -28.50 -10.23 32.68
CA TYR A 149 -28.00 -10.91 31.48
C TYR A 149 -28.20 -12.44 31.56
N TYR A 150 -27.91 -13.06 32.71
CA TYR A 150 -28.04 -14.51 32.88
C TYR A 150 -29.45 -14.96 33.30
N SER A 151 -30.26 -14.12 33.97
CA SER A 151 -31.60 -14.49 34.43
C SER A 151 -32.62 -14.68 33.31
N CYS A 152 -32.37 -14.12 32.11
CA CYS A 152 -33.28 -14.21 30.97
C CYS A 152 -32.95 -15.35 29.98
N GLY A 153 -32.21 -16.37 30.40
CA GLY A 153 -32.08 -17.65 29.68
C GLY A 153 -31.54 -17.54 28.25
N GLY A 154 -30.72 -16.53 27.95
CA GLY A 154 -30.15 -16.32 26.62
C GLY A 154 -31.00 -15.48 25.65
N ASN A 155 -32.16 -14.95 26.07
CA ASN A 155 -33.00 -14.12 25.19
C ASN A 155 -32.73 -12.62 25.25
N THR A 156 -31.92 -12.14 26.21
CA THR A 156 -31.57 -10.72 26.33
C THR A 156 -30.12 -10.46 25.97
N SER A 157 -29.90 -9.55 25.01
CA SER A 157 -28.57 -9.02 24.71
C SER A 157 -28.02 -8.19 25.88
N LEU A 158 -26.69 -8.08 25.95
CA LEU A 158 -26.02 -7.24 26.94
C LEU A 158 -26.45 -5.78 26.81
N LEU A 159 -26.68 -5.30 25.58
CA LEU A 159 -27.21 -3.95 25.35
C LEU A 159 -28.58 -3.75 26.03
N ASN A 160 -29.48 -4.73 25.94
CA ASN A 160 -30.79 -4.65 26.60
C ASN A 160 -30.65 -4.69 28.13
N ALA A 161 -29.72 -5.47 28.67
CA ALA A 161 -29.42 -5.50 30.11
C ALA A 161 -28.86 -4.15 30.59
N LEU A 162 -27.97 -3.53 29.82
CA LEU A 162 -27.42 -2.20 30.08
C LEU A 162 -28.50 -1.11 30.04
N ILE A 163 -29.35 -1.11 29.01
CA ILE A 163 -30.45 -0.13 28.90
C ILE A 163 -31.42 -0.27 30.07
N ARG A 164 -31.78 -1.50 30.46
CA ARG A 164 -32.64 -1.73 31.64
C ARG A 164 -32.00 -1.24 32.93
N ALA A 165 -30.73 -1.55 33.16
CA ALA A 165 -30.01 -1.05 34.32
C ALA A 165 -29.96 0.48 34.36
N LEU A 166 -29.78 1.15 33.22
CA LEU A 166 -29.83 2.61 33.12
C LEU A 166 -31.24 3.17 33.39
N CYS A 167 -32.30 2.51 32.91
CA CYS A 167 -33.68 2.90 33.20
C CYS A 167 -34.04 2.73 34.68
N ASP A 168 -33.56 1.67 35.34
CA ASP A 168 -33.81 1.43 36.76
C ASP A 168 -33.07 2.44 37.66
N ILE A 169 -31.86 2.85 37.27
CA ILE A 169 -31.13 3.95 37.94
C ILE A 169 -31.87 5.28 37.79
N SER A 170 -32.40 5.57 36.58
CA SER A 170 -33.20 6.77 36.33
C SER A 170 -34.45 6.81 37.20
N ASN A 171 -35.15 5.67 37.37
CA ASN A 171 -36.38 5.61 38.15
C ASN A 171 -36.13 5.73 39.67
N ASN A 172 -34.99 5.25 40.16
CA ASN A 172 -34.62 5.37 41.58
C ASN A 172 -34.01 6.73 41.96
N ALA A 173 -33.53 7.52 40.98
CA ALA A 173 -33.02 8.88 41.22
C ALA A 173 -34.13 9.95 41.30
N PHE A 174 -35.37 9.64 40.87
CA PHE A 174 -36.55 10.48 41.09
C PHE A 174 -37.19 10.21 42.45
N ASN A 175 -36.45 10.46 43.54
CA ASN A 175 -37.11 10.78 44.80
C ASN A 175 -37.75 12.17 44.65
N PRO A 176 -39.04 12.36 44.98
CA PRO A 176 -39.71 13.63 44.82
C PRO A 176 -39.16 14.61 45.85
N ILE A 177 -38.18 15.43 45.44
CA ILE A 177 -37.81 16.62 46.19
C ILE A 177 -39.04 17.52 46.17
N SER A 178 -39.66 17.68 47.35
CA SER A 178 -40.64 18.71 47.62
C SER A 178 -40.00 20.08 47.38
N VAL A 179 -40.14 20.62 46.17
CA VAL A 179 -39.82 22.01 45.89
C VAL A 179 -41.14 22.78 45.86
N ALA A 180 -41.28 23.60 46.89
CA ALA A 180 -42.32 24.58 47.07
C ALA A 180 -42.49 25.46 45.82
N ASN A 181 -43.74 25.87 45.63
CA ASN A 181 -44.21 26.83 44.64
C ASN A 181 -43.24 28.01 44.44
N GLN A 182 -42.60 28.06 43.28
CA GLN A 182 -42.19 29.33 42.67
C GLN A 182 -42.68 29.32 41.23
N GLU A 183 -43.76 30.07 41.01
CA GLU A 183 -44.21 30.50 39.70
C GLU A 183 -43.10 31.35 39.07
N ILE A 184 -42.56 30.89 37.94
CA ILE A 184 -41.68 31.70 37.10
C ILE A 184 -42.52 32.13 35.88
N PRO A 185 -42.53 33.43 35.52
CA PRO A 185 -43.45 33.97 34.52
C PRO A 185 -43.12 33.46 33.12
N GLU A 186 -44.17 33.16 32.36
CA GLU A 186 -44.13 32.96 30.92
C GLU A 186 -43.58 34.22 30.23
N SER A 187 -42.30 34.22 29.89
CA SER A 187 -41.77 35.11 28.86
C SER A 187 -41.72 34.37 27.54
N THR A 188 -42.68 34.71 26.69
CA THR A 188 -42.67 34.59 25.24
C THR A 188 -41.32 35.05 24.67
N ILE A 189 -40.50 34.10 24.23
CA ILE A 189 -39.38 34.37 23.33
C ILE A 189 -39.67 33.61 22.03
N ASP A 190 -40.22 34.34 21.07
CA ASP A 190 -40.26 33.97 19.66
C ASP A 190 -38.82 33.95 19.12
N ILE A 191 -38.30 32.74 18.86
CA ILE A 191 -37.17 32.52 17.96
C ILE A 191 -37.59 31.43 16.96
N PRO A 192 -37.33 31.60 15.65
CA PRO A 192 -37.92 30.77 14.61
C PRO A 192 -37.27 29.38 14.58
N ASN A 193 -38.11 28.36 14.42
CA ASN A 193 -37.77 27.02 13.91
C ASN A 193 -36.92 26.12 14.82
N LEU A 194 -37.58 25.45 15.78
CA LEU A 194 -37.26 24.05 16.02
C LEU A 194 -38.51 23.19 15.85
N PRO A 195 -38.71 22.55 14.68
CA PRO A 195 -39.78 21.59 14.44
C PRO A 195 -39.79 20.49 15.50
N LEU A 196 -38.61 20.13 16.03
CA LEU A 196 -38.43 19.06 17.00
C LEU A 196 -39.09 19.35 18.35
N ALA A 197 -38.95 20.56 18.93
CA ALA A 197 -39.54 20.86 20.24
C ALA A 197 -41.07 20.90 20.18
N LYS A 198 -41.63 21.42 19.07
CA LYS A 198 -43.07 21.38 18.81
C LYS A 198 -43.55 19.95 18.54
N LEU A 199 -42.82 19.17 17.74
CA LEU A 199 -43.14 17.77 17.46
C LEU A 199 -43.12 16.96 18.76
N LEU A 200 -42.05 17.07 19.55
CA LEU A 200 -41.88 16.37 20.83
C LEU A 200 -42.99 16.73 21.80
N ARG A 201 -43.34 18.02 21.92
CA ARG A 201 -44.46 18.47 22.74
C ARG A 201 -45.79 17.87 22.26
N ASN A 202 -46.05 17.86 20.96
CA ASN A 202 -47.27 17.30 20.39
C ASN A 202 -47.36 15.78 20.59
N THR A 203 -46.25 15.04 20.44
CA THR A 203 -46.21 13.59 20.67
C THR A 203 -46.35 13.26 22.15
N LEU A 204 -45.74 14.05 23.03
CA LEU A 204 -45.84 13.86 24.48
C LEU A 204 -47.23 14.25 25.02
N GLN A 205 -47.92 15.21 24.40
CA GLN A 205 -49.32 15.54 24.73
C GLN A 205 -50.31 14.41 24.41
N GLN A 206 -49.96 13.50 23.49
CA GLN A 206 -50.77 12.31 23.22
C GLN A 206 -50.60 11.22 24.29
N THR A 207 -49.55 11.31 25.11
CA THR A 207 -49.39 10.47 26.29
C THR A 207 -50.07 11.15 27.48
N GLN A 208 -50.83 10.43 28.30
CA GLN A 208 -51.59 10.97 29.45
C GLN A 208 -50.70 11.49 30.61
N LEU A 209 -49.51 12.01 30.31
CA LEU A 209 -48.57 12.57 31.27
C LEU A 209 -49.04 13.94 31.75
N SER A 210 -48.69 14.26 33.00
CA SER A 210 -48.97 15.58 33.57
C SER A 210 -48.29 16.69 32.75
N PRO A 211 -48.98 17.82 32.47
CA PRO A 211 -48.41 18.94 31.72
C PRO A 211 -47.09 19.47 32.29
N LYS A 212 -46.91 19.40 33.62
CA LYS A 212 -45.65 19.81 34.28
C LYS A 212 -44.47 18.92 33.87
N ILE A 213 -44.70 17.61 33.74
CA ILE A 213 -43.68 16.64 33.31
C ILE A 213 -43.33 16.86 31.83
N ILE A 214 -44.34 17.09 30.98
CA ILE A 214 -44.12 17.38 29.55
C ILE A 214 -43.27 18.64 29.38
N THR A 215 -43.59 19.73 30.09
CA THR A 215 -42.81 20.97 30.03
C THR A 215 -41.38 20.78 30.54
N HIS A 216 -41.19 20.00 31.60
CA HIS A 216 -39.86 19.70 32.12
C HIS A 216 -39.02 18.89 31.13
N ILE A 217 -39.58 17.84 30.51
CA ILE A 217 -38.90 17.03 29.50
C ILE A 217 -38.50 17.91 28.31
N VAL A 218 -39.42 18.71 27.77
CA VAL A 218 -39.12 19.60 26.63
C VAL A 218 -38.02 20.60 26.98
N THR A 219 -38.00 21.12 28.21
CA THR A 219 -36.97 22.08 28.67
C THR A 219 -35.61 21.40 28.82
N LEU A 220 -35.56 20.19 29.39
CA LEU A 220 -34.33 19.39 29.49
C LEU A 220 -33.80 19.00 28.13
N THR A 221 -34.65 18.56 27.20
CA THR A 221 -34.25 18.23 25.83
C THR A 221 -33.70 19.44 25.11
N LYS A 222 -34.32 20.62 25.26
CA LYS A 222 -33.82 21.88 24.69
C LYS A 222 -32.43 22.23 25.25
N LYS A 223 -32.27 22.20 26.58
CA LYS A 223 -30.99 22.49 27.23
C LYS A 223 -29.89 21.49 26.82
N HIS A 224 -30.23 20.22 26.69
CA HIS A 224 -29.29 19.20 26.22
C HIS A 224 -28.86 19.45 24.77
N HIS A 225 -29.81 19.80 23.89
CA HIS A 225 -29.51 20.13 22.51
C HIS A 225 -28.60 21.37 22.38
N GLU A 226 -28.86 22.42 23.17
CA GLU A 226 -28.02 23.62 23.21
C GLU A 226 -26.59 23.31 23.69
N LEU A 227 -26.45 22.48 24.73
CA LEU A 227 -25.14 22.01 25.20
C LEU A 227 -24.42 21.18 24.14
N GLU A 228 -25.13 20.32 23.42
CA GLU A 228 -24.54 19.51 22.36
C GLU A 228 -24.11 20.35 21.15
N LEU A 229 -24.91 21.35 20.77
CA LEU A 229 -24.52 22.37 19.78
C LEU A 229 -23.25 23.10 20.20
N SER A 230 -23.20 23.62 21.44
CA SER A 230 -22.00 24.28 21.97
C SER A 230 -20.78 23.36 21.95
N ARG A 231 -20.94 22.09 22.35
CA ARG A 231 -19.86 21.11 22.30
C ARG A 231 -19.37 20.88 20.87
N LYS A 232 -20.29 20.81 19.91
CA LYS A 232 -19.96 20.64 18.49
C LYS A 232 -19.24 21.86 17.93
N ASP A 233 -19.68 23.07 18.30
CA ASP A 233 -19.00 24.32 17.92
C ASP A 233 -17.58 24.38 18.49
N ASP A 234 -17.37 23.95 19.73
CA ASP A 234 -16.04 23.85 20.34
C ASP A 234 -15.15 22.80 19.62
N GLU A 235 -15.71 21.63 19.29
CA GLU A 235 -15.03 20.61 18.48
C GLU A 235 -14.61 21.17 17.12
N PHE A 236 -15.51 21.86 16.41
CA PHE A 236 -15.21 22.49 15.13
C PHE A 236 -14.16 23.60 15.26
N SER A 237 -14.25 24.42 16.30
CA SER A 237 -13.28 25.48 16.58
C SER A 237 -11.87 24.91 16.83
N ASN A 238 -11.77 23.80 17.56
CA ASN A 238 -10.51 23.10 17.81
C ASN A 238 -9.93 22.48 16.53
N VAL A 239 -10.77 21.83 15.71
CA VAL A 239 -10.35 21.29 14.41
C VAL A 239 -9.87 22.41 13.49
N PHE A 240 -10.59 23.54 13.47
CA PHE A 240 -10.22 24.70 12.65
C PHE A 240 -8.87 25.30 13.07
N LYS A 241 -8.63 25.46 14.38
CA LYS A 241 -7.32 25.90 14.91
C LYS A 241 -6.20 24.94 14.53
N SER A 242 -6.40 23.64 14.70
CA SER A 242 -5.41 22.63 14.31
C SER A 242 -5.13 22.66 12.80
N LEU A 243 -6.16 22.84 11.96
CA LEU A 243 -5.98 22.97 10.52
C LEU A 243 -5.19 24.23 10.15
N GLN A 244 -5.45 25.34 10.84
CA GLN A 244 -4.77 26.62 10.63
C GLN A 244 -3.28 26.53 11.02
N GLU A 245 -2.97 25.90 12.15
CA GLU A 245 -1.58 25.64 12.58
C GLU A 245 -0.85 24.75 11.57
N ASN A 246 -1.49 23.68 11.10
CA ASN A 246 -0.94 22.80 10.08
C ASN A 246 -0.68 23.54 8.75
N LEU A 247 -1.58 24.44 8.32
CA LEU A 247 -1.37 25.26 7.13
C LEU A 247 -0.16 26.18 7.28
N TYR A 248 -0.02 26.83 8.45
CA TYR A 248 1.14 27.68 8.73
C TYR A 248 2.47 26.89 8.72
N GLU A 249 2.48 25.67 9.28
CA GLU A 249 3.65 24.79 9.21
C GLU A 249 3.98 24.37 7.77
N LYS A 250 2.98 24.18 6.91
CA LYS A 250 3.20 23.86 5.50
C LYS A 250 3.74 25.06 4.73
N ASP A 251 3.22 26.26 4.98
CA ASP A 251 3.69 27.49 4.33
C ASP A 251 5.14 27.82 4.70
N THR A 252 5.54 27.62 5.96
CA THR A 252 6.92 27.78 6.40
C THR A 252 7.87 26.79 5.71
N LYS A 253 7.48 25.52 5.60
CA LYS A 253 8.25 24.50 4.84
C LYS A 253 8.36 24.83 3.36
N ILE A 254 7.29 25.33 2.74
CA ILE A 254 7.32 25.78 1.34
C ILE A 254 8.30 26.94 1.16
N ALA A 255 8.32 27.90 2.08
CA ALA A 255 9.26 29.02 2.05
C ALA A 255 10.73 28.56 2.19
N GLU A 256 11.01 27.58 3.06
CA GLU A 256 12.33 26.97 3.19
C GLU A 256 12.77 26.24 1.93
N ILE A 257 11.89 25.42 1.35
CA ILE A 257 12.16 24.72 0.08
C ILE A 257 12.42 25.71 -1.04
N SER A 258 11.67 26.82 -1.10
CA SER A 258 11.88 27.88 -2.09
C SER A 258 13.27 28.49 -1.95
N LYS A 259 13.70 28.85 -0.73
CA LYS A 259 15.05 29.38 -0.48
C LYS A 259 16.13 28.39 -0.92
N LEU A 260 15.97 27.10 -0.58
CA LEU A 260 16.93 26.08 -0.96
C LEU A 260 16.99 25.93 -2.48
N ASN A 261 15.86 25.94 -3.16
CA ASN A 261 15.79 25.89 -4.63
C ASN A 261 16.51 27.08 -5.27
N ASP A 262 16.36 28.29 -4.73
CA ASP A 262 17.04 29.48 -5.24
C ASP A 262 18.57 29.40 -5.04
N THR A 263 19.04 28.83 -3.92
CA THR A 263 20.47 28.56 -3.73
C THR A 263 21.02 27.49 -4.67
N LEU A 264 20.23 26.47 -5.00
CA LEU A 264 20.62 25.45 -5.98
C LEU A 264 20.69 26.03 -7.38
N LYS A 265 19.70 26.83 -7.78
CA LYS A 265 19.69 27.53 -9.07
C LYS A 265 20.92 28.41 -9.24
N SER A 266 21.30 29.19 -8.22
CA SER A 266 22.49 30.04 -8.29
C SER A 266 23.79 29.23 -8.39
N LYS A 267 23.90 28.10 -7.66
CA LYS A 267 25.03 27.17 -7.80
C LYS A 267 25.12 26.54 -9.19
N ILE A 268 23.99 26.14 -9.78
CA ILE A 268 23.92 25.58 -11.14
C ILE A 268 24.37 26.64 -12.15
N ILE A 269 23.86 27.88 -12.06
CA ILE A 269 24.27 28.98 -12.94
C ILE A 269 25.77 29.23 -12.84
N LYS A 270 26.33 29.25 -11.63
CA LYS A 270 27.78 29.39 -11.41
C LYS A 270 28.57 28.27 -12.10
N LYS A 271 28.15 27.02 -11.94
CA LYS A 271 28.80 25.86 -12.59
C LYS A 271 28.69 25.89 -14.11
N ILE A 272 27.57 26.35 -14.66
CA ILE A 272 27.41 26.55 -16.10
C ILE A 272 28.42 27.59 -16.62
N ASN A 273 28.62 28.68 -15.88
CA ASN A 273 29.59 29.71 -16.26
C ASN A 273 31.04 29.21 -16.17
N GLU A 274 31.41 28.52 -15.09
CA GLU A 274 32.73 27.86 -14.95
C GLU A 274 32.99 26.90 -16.13
N ASN A 275 31.98 26.10 -16.54
CA ASN A 275 32.11 25.22 -17.70
C ASN A 275 32.27 25.96 -19.03
N LYS A 276 31.65 27.13 -19.19
CA LYS A 276 31.84 27.96 -20.38
C LYS A 276 33.27 28.51 -20.45
N GLU A 277 33.84 28.92 -19.33
CA GLU A 277 35.22 29.38 -19.25
C GLU A 277 36.20 28.26 -19.57
N LEU A 278 36.03 27.07 -18.97
CA LEU A 278 36.85 25.89 -19.28
C LEU A 278 36.79 25.53 -20.77
N LYS A 279 35.60 25.62 -21.38
CA LYS A 279 35.45 25.37 -22.83
C LYS A 279 36.20 26.39 -23.68
N LEU A 280 36.26 27.66 -23.27
CA LEU A 280 37.05 28.68 -23.95
C LEU A 280 38.56 28.38 -23.83
N ASP A 281 39.01 27.93 -22.67
CA ASP A 281 40.43 27.60 -22.45
C ASP A 281 40.85 26.34 -23.21
N ILE A 282 40.00 25.31 -23.28
CA ILE A 282 40.22 24.14 -24.14
C ILE A 282 40.38 24.57 -25.61
N ASN A 283 39.53 25.47 -26.10
CA ASN A 283 39.64 25.96 -27.48
C ASN A 283 40.95 26.72 -27.72
N LYS A 284 41.43 27.54 -26.76
CA LYS A 284 42.73 28.22 -26.87
C LYS A 284 43.89 27.22 -26.91
N LEU A 285 43.85 26.18 -26.08
CA LEU A 285 44.87 25.12 -26.08
C LEU A 285 44.89 24.37 -27.42
N PHE A 286 43.71 24.12 -28.01
CA PHE A 286 43.60 23.46 -29.30
C PHE A 286 44.22 24.28 -30.44
N GLU A 287 44.00 25.60 -30.46
CA GLU A 287 44.64 26.49 -31.44
C GLU A 287 46.16 26.57 -31.22
N ASN A 288 46.63 26.60 -29.98
CA ASN A 288 48.06 26.57 -29.67
C ASN A 288 48.71 25.25 -30.11
N GLU A 289 48.05 24.10 -29.88
CA GLU A 289 48.54 22.79 -30.32
C GLU A 289 48.66 22.73 -31.85
N LYS A 290 47.66 23.28 -32.56
CA LYS A 290 47.69 23.39 -34.02
C LYS A 290 48.86 24.26 -34.51
N GLY A 291 49.10 25.38 -33.82
CA GLY A 291 50.27 26.25 -34.06
C GLY A 291 51.59 25.48 -33.89
N LEU A 292 51.78 24.82 -32.74
CA LEU A 292 52.97 24.01 -32.46
C LEU A 292 53.17 22.86 -33.46
N LYS A 293 52.10 22.18 -33.87
CA LYS A 293 52.16 21.13 -34.90
C LYS A 293 52.61 21.69 -36.25
N SER A 294 52.16 22.90 -36.62
CA SER A 294 52.59 23.56 -37.85
C SER A 294 54.07 23.96 -37.79
N GLU A 295 54.53 24.45 -36.64
CA GLU A 295 55.91 24.84 -36.40
C GLU A 295 56.85 23.63 -36.38
N LEU A 296 56.45 22.54 -35.73
CA LEU A 296 57.18 21.27 -35.75
C LEU A 296 57.36 20.74 -37.18
N LYS A 297 56.29 20.81 -38.00
CA LYS A 297 56.38 20.45 -39.43
C LYS A 297 57.36 21.36 -40.18
N ARG A 298 57.42 22.65 -39.86
CA ARG A 298 58.36 23.61 -40.45
C ARG A 298 59.80 23.23 -40.11
N VAL A 299 60.09 23.02 -38.83
CA VAL A 299 61.43 22.64 -38.32
C VAL A 299 61.89 21.30 -38.89
N LEU A 300 61.01 20.30 -38.98
CA LEU A 300 61.32 19.02 -39.60
C LEU A 300 61.71 19.15 -41.07
N ARG A 301 61.04 20.02 -41.83
CA ARG A 301 61.41 20.29 -43.22
C ARG A 301 62.78 20.96 -43.34
N THR A 302 63.09 21.96 -42.50
CA THR A 302 64.40 22.61 -42.51
C THR A 302 65.52 21.64 -42.12
N LEU A 303 65.32 20.79 -41.12
CA LEU A 303 66.27 19.72 -40.76
C LEU A 303 66.47 18.71 -41.89
N HIS A 304 65.41 18.35 -42.62
CA HIS A 304 65.51 17.46 -43.77
C HIS A 304 66.33 18.07 -44.92
N VAL A 305 66.13 19.37 -45.20
CA VAL A 305 66.93 20.11 -46.20
C VAL A 305 68.41 20.19 -45.76
N GLN A 306 68.68 20.49 -44.49
CA GLN A 306 70.05 20.50 -43.96
C GLN A 306 70.72 19.12 -43.98
N LYS A 307 69.96 18.03 -43.80
CA LYS A 307 70.48 16.66 -43.98
C LYS A 307 70.78 16.37 -45.45
N MET A 308 69.92 16.80 -46.38
CA MET A 308 70.17 16.63 -47.81
C MET A 308 71.38 17.44 -48.30
N GLU A 309 71.60 18.65 -47.76
CA GLU A 309 72.79 19.47 -48.05
C GLU A 309 74.09 18.89 -47.47
N LYS A 310 74.03 17.98 -46.49
CA LYS A 310 75.20 17.29 -45.92
C LYS A 310 75.42 15.86 -46.43
N VAL A 311 74.63 15.38 -47.41
CA VAL A 311 74.70 13.99 -47.93
C VAL A 311 75.27 13.92 -49.36
N THR A 312 76.02 14.94 -49.79
CA THR A 312 77.08 14.73 -50.78
C THR A 312 78.40 14.51 -50.04
N GLN A 313 78.89 13.26 -50.04
CA GLN A 313 80.07 12.72 -49.36
C GLN A 313 79.84 12.28 -47.91
N THR A 314 79.41 11.03 -47.71
CA THR A 314 80.15 9.98 -46.96
C THR A 314 79.29 8.72 -46.76
N ASP A 315 79.99 7.59 -46.73
CA ASP A 315 79.56 6.18 -46.69
C ASP A 315 78.66 5.77 -45.49
N PRO A 316 77.96 4.62 -45.56
CA PRO A 316 76.95 4.24 -44.59
C PRO A 316 77.59 3.74 -43.29
N ILE A 317 77.41 4.50 -42.21
CA ILE A 317 77.75 4.07 -40.85
C ILE A 317 76.50 3.46 -40.19
N ILE A 318 76.62 2.19 -39.85
CA ILE A 318 75.75 1.42 -38.96
C ILE A 318 75.82 2.08 -37.57
N ILE A 319 74.69 2.58 -37.07
CA ILE A 319 74.58 3.06 -35.69
C ILE A 319 73.89 1.98 -34.87
N GLU A 320 74.70 1.18 -34.16
CA GLU A 320 74.28 0.50 -32.95
C GLU A 320 73.93 1.55 -31.90
N VAL A 321 72.69 1.51 -31.40
CA VAL A 321 72.24 2.34 -30.29
C VAL A 321 72.79 1.73 -29.00
N THR A 322 74.02 2.10 -28.66
CA THR A 322 74.57 1.93 -27.32
C THR A 322 73.91 2.94 -26.39
N LYS A 323 73.22 2.43 -25.38
CA LYS A 323 72.78 3.17 -24.19
C LYS A 323 74.00 3.80 -23.52
N ASN A 324 74.11 5.13 -23.54
CA ASN A 324 74.98 5.87 -22.63
C ASN A 324 74.26 7.17 -22.24
N ASP A 325 73.95 7.27 -20.96
CA ASP A 325 73.24 8.37 -20.29
C ASP A 325 74.20 9.53 -19.96
N ASP A 326 74.95 10.04 -20.93
CA ASP A 326 75.80 11.21 -20.73
C ASP A 326 75.40 12.37 -21.67
N CYS A 327 75.18 13.53 -21.06
CA CYS A 327 74.80 14.76 -21.74
C CYS A 327 75.89 15.19 -22.74
N ILE A 328 75.54 15.24 -24.04
CA ILE A 328 76.45 15.55 -25.15
C ILE A 328 76.98 17.01 -25.11
N LEU A 329 76.39 17.87 -24.26
CA LEU A 329 76.83 19.23 -24.03
C LEU A 329 77.69 19.25 -22.76
N SER A 330 78.94 19.69 -22.88
CA SER A 330 79.97 19.71 -21.82
C SER A 330 79.69 20.70 -20.66
N HIS A 331 78.46 20.74 -20.15
CA HIS A 331 78.01 21.64 -19.10
C HIS A 331 77.10 20.88 -18.12
N CYS A 332 77.64 19.85 -17.47
CA CYS A 332 76.99 19.21 -16.33
C CYS A 332 77.12 20.08 -15.08
N ASN A 333 76.30 21.14 -15.00
CA ASN A 333 75.96 21.77 -13.72
C ASN A 333 74.86 20.96 -13.02
N ASP A 334 74.74 21.10 -11.70
CA ASP A 334 73.72 20.43 -10.88
C ASP A 334 72.30 20.62 -11.42
N MET A 335 72.03 21.77 -12.07
CA MET A 335 70.76 22.04 -12.75
C MET A 335 70.39 21.04 -13.85
N CYS A 336 71.36 20.45 -14.55
CA CYS A 336 71.09 19.45 -15.59
C CYS A 336 70.66 18.11 -14.98
N LYS A 337 71.24 17.74 -13.82
CA LYS A 337 70.81 16.57 -13.04
C LYS A 337 69.41 16.77 -12.46
N ASP A 338 69.11 17.96 -11.94
CA ASP A 338 67.77 18.29 -11.45
C ASP A 338 66.72 18.23 -12.57
N ALA A 339 67.05 18.74 -13.76
CA ALA A 339 66.17 18.65 -14.92
C ALA A 339 65.91 17.19 -15.35
N LEU A 340 66.94 16.33 -15.33
CA LEU A 340 66.78 14.90 -15.62
C LEU A 340 65.89 14.19 -14.59
N ASN A 341 66.08 14.49 -13.30
CA ASN A 341 65.23 13.95 -12.23
C ASN A 341 63.77 14.38 -12.37
N VAL A 342 63.52 15.64 -12.74
CA VAL A 342 62.15 16.13 -13.01
C VAL A 342 61.54 15.43 -14.22
N ILE A 343 62.32 15.21 -15.29
CA ILE A 343 61.85 14.47 -16.47
C ILE A 343 61.50 13.03 -16.10
N GLU A 344 62.31 12.36 -15.29
CA GLU A 344 62.05 10.99 -14.84
C GLU A 344 60.79 10.91 -13.96
N TYR A 345 60.63 11.85 -13.03
CA TYR A 345 59.41 11.98 -12.22
C TYR A 345 58.16 12.20 -13.08
N LEU A 346 58.22 13.11 -14.06
CA LEU A 346 57.11 13.38 -14.97
C LEU A 346 56.78 12.17 -15.86
N LYS A 347 57.78 11.36 -16.24
CA LYS A 347 57.54 10.09 -16.96
C LYS A 347 56.82 9.09 -16.08
N LEU A 348 57.23 8.94 -14.81
CA LEU A 348 56.56 8.06 -13.84
C LEU A 348 55.12 8.50 -13.59
N GLU A 349 54.88 9.80 -13.39
CA GLU A 349 53.54 10.32 -13.16
C GLU A 349 52.65 10.18 -14.41
N ASN A 350 53.19 10.42 -15.61
CA ASN A 350 52.44 10.17 -16.86
C ASN A 350 52.07 8.69 -17.01
N ASN A 351 52.97 7.76 -16.67
CA ASN A 351 52.67 6.34 -16.72
C ASN A 351 51.56 5.98 -15.72
N LYS A 352 51.62 6.52 -14.50
CA LYS A 352 50.58 6.33 -13.48
C LYS A 352 49.21 6.87 -13.94
N LEU A 353 49.17 8.09 -14.46
CA LEU A 353 47.94 8.69 -15.01
C LEU A 353 47.42 7.92 -16.23
N SER A 354 48.30 7.34 -17.05
CA SER A 354 47.91 6.49 -18.18
C SER A 354 47.19 5.23 -17.72
N VAL A 355 47.70 4.58 -16.66
CA VAL A 355 47.09 3.40 -16.04
C VAL A 355 45.73 3.77 -15.42
N GLU A 356 45.65 4.84 -14.63
CA GLU A 356 44.40 5.29 -14.01
C GLU A 356 43.34 5.68 -15.06
N SER A 357 43.77 6.34 -16.14
CA SER A 357 42.90 6.64 -17.29
C SER A 357 42.41 5.38 -18.01
N ALA A 358 43.21 4.32 -18.06
CA ALA A 358 42.78 3.04 -18.62
C ALA A 358 41.76 2.33 -17.72
N GLU A 359 41.96 2.36 -16.41
CA GLU A 359 41.03 1.80 -15.41
C GLU A 359 39.68 2.52 -15.44
N GLN A 360 39.67 3.85 -15.45
CA GLN A 360 38.44 4.64 -15.56
C GLN A 360 37.69 4.37 -16.86
N ARG A 361 38.41 4.15 -17.98
CA ARG A 361 37.80 3.75 -19.26
C ARG A 361 37.14 2.37 -19.17
N MET A 362 37.77 1.42 -18.49
CA MET A 362 37.19 0.09 -18.27
C MET A 362 35.94 0.15 -17.38
N GLU A 363 35.94 0.98 -16.34
CA GLU A 363 34.77 1.20 -15.49
C GLU A 363 33.60 1.84 -16.25
N LEU A 364 33.87 2.85 -17.08
CA LEU A 364 32.86 3.46 -17.95
C LEU A 364 32.27 2.46 -18.93
N LEU A 365 33.07 1.56 -19.52
CA LEU A 365 32.58 0.51 -20.40
C LEU A 365 31.68 -0.49 -19.65
N SER A 366 32.06 -0.85 -18.43
CA SER A 366 31.26 -1.72 -17.55
C SER A 366 29.90 -1.08 -17.19
N LEU A 367 29.90 0.19 -16.77
CA LEU A 367 28.68 0.95 -16.48
C LEU A 367 27.80 1.11 -17.72
N THR A 368 28.40 1.38 -18.88
CA THR A 368 27.68 1.47 -20.16
C THR A 368 27.00 0.14 -20.51
N SER A 369 27.71 -0.98 -20.35
CA SER A 369 27.14 -2.31 -20.56
C SER A 369 25.96 -2.59 -19.63
N LYS A 370 26.07 -2.22 -18.35
CA LYS A 370 24.99 -2.36 -17.37
C LYS A 370 23.78 -1.49 -17.69
N CYS A 371 23.98 -0.26 -18.13
CA CYS A 371 22.89 0.62 -18.59
C CYS A 371 22.17 0.02 -19.81
N ASN A 372 22.91 -0.52 -20.78
CA ASN A 372 22.33 -1.16 -21.94
C ASN A 372 21.52 -2.41 -21.57
N GLN A 373 22.02 -3.22 -20.63
CA GLN A 373 21.30 -4.38 -20.11
C GLN A 373 19.97 -3.98 -19.45
N LEU A 374 19.99 -2.94 -18.59
CA LEU A 374 18.77 -2.43 -17.94
C LEU A 374 17.77 -1.87 -18.97
N LEU A 375 18.25 -1.25 -20.04
CA LEU A 375 17.40 -0.76 -21.12
C LEU A 375 16.72 -1.91 -21.87
N ASP A 376 17.44 -3.01 -22.09
CA ASP A 376 16.91 -4.21 -22.76
C ASP A 376 15.89 -4.95 -21.87
N ASP A 377 16.15 -5.03 -20.57
CA ASP A 377 15.19 -5.52 -19.57
C ASP A 377 13.91 -4.68 -19.54
N TYR A 378 14.05 -3.35 -19.57
CA TYR A 378 12.93 -2.42 -19.65
C TYR A 378 12.10 -2.62 -20.92
N ASN A 379 12.75 -2.70 -22.09
CA ASN A 379 12.07 -2.96 -23.36
C ASN A 379 11.34 -4.31 -23.36
N THR A 380 11.96 -5.34 -22.80
CA THR A 380 11.35 -6.66 -22.64
C THR A 380 10.11 -6.60 -21.75
N ALA A 381 10.17 -5.86 -20.64
CA ALA A 381 9.02 -5.65 -19.76
C ALA A 381 7.90 -4.88 -20.48
N GLN A 382 8.24 -3.87 -21.27
CA GLN A 382 7.29 -3.07 -22.04
C GLN A 382 6.58 -3.91 -23.12
N THR A 383 7.30 -4.80 -23.83
CA THR A 383 6.69 -5.71 -24.80
C THR A 383 5.74 -6.71 -24.12
N LYS A 384 6.11 -7.23 -22.94
CA LYS A 384 5.22 -8.10 -22.14
C LYS A 384 3.95 -7.37 -21.70
N LEU A 385 4.07 -6.14 -21.23
CA LEU A 385 2.91 -5.31 -20.86
C LEU A 385 2.01 -5.05 -22.06
N THR A 386 2.58 -4.72 -23.22
CA THR A 386 1.82 -4.49 -24.46
C THR A 386 1.09 -5.76 -24.89
N TYR A 387 1.74 -6.91 -24.82
CA TYR A 387 1.12 -8.21 -25.10
C TYR A 387 -0.06 -8.49 -24.15
N LEU A 388 0.12 -8.32 -22.84
CA LEU A 388 -0.93 -8.53 -21.85
C LEU A 388 -2.12 -7.59 -22.08
N THR A 389 -1.87 -6.31 -22.36
CA THR A 389 -2.90 -5.32 -22.69
C THR A 389 -3.68 -5.74 -23.95
N SER A 390 -3.00 -6.22 -24.99
CA SER A 390 -3.67 -6.73 -26.19
C SER A 390 -4.55 -7.95 -25.91
N LYS A 391 -4.12 -8.84 -25.01
CA LYS A 391 -4.88 -10.04 -24.62
C LYS A 391 -6.10 -9.69 -23.77
N ILE A 392 -5.99 -8.69 -22.89
CA ILE A 392 -7.11 -8.15 -22.11
C ILE A 392 -8.15 -7.52 -23.04
N ASN A 393 -7.72 -6.69 -23.99
CA ASN A 393 -8.64 -6.05 -24.94
C ASN A 393 -9.37 -7.08 -25.81
N LYS A 394 -8.67 -8.09 -26.34
CA LYS A 394 -9.31 -9.20 -27.09
C LYS A 394 -10.36 -9.95 -26.26
N LYS A 395 -10.13 -10.15 -24.96
CA LYS A 395 -11.11 -10.79 -24.07
C LYS A 395 -12.33 -9.89 -23.82
N ASN A 396 -12.12 -8.59 -23.67
CA ASN A 396 -13.21 -7.62 -23.53
C ASN A 396 -14.06 -7.52 -24.81
N ASP A 397 -13.45 -7.60 -25.99
CA ASP A 397 -14.17 -7.61 -27.27
C ASP A 397 -15.04 -8.86 -27.45
N LEU A 398 -14.59 -10.02 -26.94
CA LEU A 398 -15.40 -11.25 -26.92
C LEU A 398 -16.60 -11.13 -25.96
N ILE A 399 -16.39 -10.57 -24.77
CA ILE A 399 -17.46 -10.35 -23.79
C ILE A 399 -18.51 -9.36 -24.34
N ASN A 400 -18.07 -8.29 -25.02
CA ASN A 400 -18.98 -7.31 -25.61
C ASN A 400 -19.77 -7.86 -26.82
N LYS A 401 -19.23 -8.85 -27.55
CA LYS A 401 -19.95 -9.53 -28.64
C LYS A 401 -21.01 -10.50 -28.13
N GLU A 402 -20.85 -11.08 -26.94
CA GLU A 402 -21.87 -11.96 -26.33
C GLU A 402 -23.02 -11.20 -25.66
N THR A 403 -22.88 -9.90 -25.42
CA THR A 403 -23.93 -9.04 -24.80
C THR A 403 -24.70 -8.15 -25.77
N SER A 404 -24.56 -8.34 -27.10
CA SER A 404 -25.39 -7.63 -28.08
C SER A 404 -26.64 -8.47 -28.44
N PRO A 405 -27.86 -7.90 -28.42
CA PRO A 405 -29.08 -8.64 -28.74
C PRO A 405 -29.15 -8.89 -30.26
N LEU A 406 -29.23 -10.17 -30.64
CA LEU A 406 -29.47 -10.59 -32.02
C LEU A 406 -30.87 -10.12 -32.49
N PRO A 407 -31.00 -9.54 -33.69
CA PRO A 407 -32.25 -9.52 -34.42
C PRO A 407 -32.46 -10.88 -35.09
N SER A 408 -33.66 -11.42 -34.91
CA SER A 408 -34.16 -12.65 -35.51
C SER A 408 -34.18 -12.58 -37.05
N ASN A 409 -33.56 -13.55 -37.73
CA ASN A 409 -34.21 -14.36 -38.78
C ASN A 409 -33.32 -15.47 -39.39
N LYS A 410 -33.80 -16.71 -39.21
CA LYS A 410 -33.95 -17.86 -40.14
C LYS A 410 -32.79 -18.38 -41.03
N THR A 411 -32.56 -19.69 -40.85
CA THR A 411 -32.22 -20.78 -41.81
C THR A 411 -30.88 -20.75 -42.55
N SER A 412 -30.02 -21.75 -42.30
CA SER A 412 -29.95 -23.01 -43.08
C SER A 412 -28.71 -23.83 -42.73
N ALA A 413 -28.87 -25.15 -42.76
CA ALA A 413 -27.83 -26.16 -42.54
C ALA A 413 -26.84 -26.28 -43.72
N SER A 414 -25.60 -26.67 -43.39
CA SER A 414 -24.63 -27.49 -44.17
C SER A 414 -23.27 -27.32 -43.46
N ASP A 415 -22.77 -28.37 -42.79
CA ASP A 415 -21.86 -29.40 -43.31
C ASP A 415 -20.38 -28.98 -43.29
N ILE A 416 -19.52 -29.98 -43.01
CA ILE A 416 -18.05 -30.03 -43.18
C ILE A 416 -17.24 -29.46 -41.99
N PHE A 417 -16.16 -30.06 -41.47
CA PHE A 417 -15.56 -31.40 -41.46
C PHE A 417 -14.28 -31.22 -40.60
N VAL A 418 -13.99 -32.18 -39.72
CA VAL A 418 -12.65 -32.76 -39.45
C VAL A 418 -11.49 -31.91 -38.87
N ASP A 419 -11.02 -32.41 -37.72
CA ASP A 419 -9.63 -32.76 -37.35
C ASP A 419 -8.96 -32.09 -36.14
N GLU A 420 -8.67 -33.00 -35.19
CA GLU A 420 -7.31 -33.37 -34.74
C GLU A 420 -6.41 -32.31 -34.08
N ARG A 421 -6.16 -32.56 -32.79
CA ARG A 421 -4.86 -32.62 -32.08
C ARG A 421 -5.00 -31.96 -30.71
N LEU A 422 -5.02 -32.76 -29.64
CA LEU A 422 -3.87 -33.35 -28.95
C LEU A 422 -3.52 -32.47 -27.74
N GLU A 423 -3.84 -33.03 -26.58
CA GLU A 423 -3.12 -33.00 -25.30
C GLU A 423 -1.96 -32.00 -25.18
N THR A 424 -1.97 -31.20 -24.10
CA THR A 424 -1.01 -31.30 -22.97
C THR A 424 -1.32 -30.17 -21.98
N TYR A 425 -2.32 -30.36 -21.10
CA TYR A 425 -2.43 -29.55 -19.87
C TYR A 425 -1.61 -30.24 -18.77
N SER A 426 -0.30 -30.17 -18.93
CA SER A 426 0.66 -30.39 -17.85
C SER A 426 1.42 -29.08 -17.65
N SER A 427 1.65 -28.70 -16.39
CA SER A 427 2.51 -27.59 -15.96
C SER A 427 1.92 -26.16 -15.89
N CYS A 428 0.83 -25.95 -15.15
CA CYS A 428 0.59 -24.64 -14.50
C CYS A 428 1.10 -24.59 -13.04
N ASP A 429 1.17 -25.74 -12.36
CA ASP A 429 1.69 -25.80 -10.98
C ASP A 429 3.22 -25.63 -10.92
N SER A 430 3.95 -26.07 -11.95
CA SER A 430 5.42 -25.94 -12.00
C SER A 430 5.89 -24.49 -12.07
N ILE A 431 5.17 -23.63 -12.80
CA ILE A 431 5.57 -22.23 -12.99
C ILE A 431 5.35 -21.43 -11.70
N THR A 432 4.24 -21.67 -11.02
CA THR A 432 3.94 -21.04 -9.72
C THR A 432 4.93 -21.48 -8.64
N GLN A 433 5.32 -22.76 -8.66
CA GLN A 433 6.29 -23.30 -7.71
C GLN A 433 7.71 -22.78 -7.94
N ASP A 434 8.12 -22.59 -9.20
CA ASP A 434 9.41 -21.96 -9.55
C ASP A 434 9.48 -20.50 -9.12
N ILE A 435 8.39 -19.74 -9.30
CA ILE A 435 8.32 -18.34 -8.85
C ILE A 435 8.43 -18.26 -7.33
N LEU A 436 7.73 -19.13 -6.59
CA LEU A 436 7.80 -19.20 -5.13
C LEU A 436 9.20 -19.59 -4.65
N LEU A 437 9.88 -20.51 -5.35
CA LEU A 437 11.22 -20.95 -4.98
C LEU A 437 12.26 -19.84 -5.19
N ARG A 438 12.17 -19.09 -6.31
CA ARG A 438 13.02 -17.90 -6.55
C ARG A 438 12.76 -16.80 -5.54
N ALA A 439 11.51 -16.55 -5.17
CA ALA A 439 11.17 -15.57 -4.14
C ALA A 439 11.77 -15.93 -2.78
N LYS A 440 11.70 -17.22 -2.38
CA LYS A 440 12.33 -17.72 -1.16
C LYS A 440 13.85 -17.60 -1.18
N GLN A 441 14.50 -17.94 -2.30
CA GLN A 441 15.95 -17.79 -2.45
C GLN A 441 16.37 -16.31 -2.36
N LYS A 442 15.60 -15.40 -2.96
CA LYS A 442 15.91 -13.97 -2.92
C LYS A 442 15.74 -13.38 -1.52
N LEU A 443 14.71 -13.79 -0.77
CA LEU A 443 14.54 -13.40 0.63
C LEU A 443 15.71 -13.86 1.51
N LYS A 444 16.16 -15.10 1.34
CA LYS A 444 17.32 -15.65 2.07
C LYS A 444 18.61 -14.87 1.76
N GLN A 445 18.80 -14.47 0.51
CA GLN A 445 19.94 -13.64 0.12
C GLN A 445 19.90 -12.26 0.80
N LEU A 446 18.73 -11.60 0.81
CA LEU A 446 18.58 -10.29 1.44
C LEU A 446 18.78 -10.34 2.97
N GLU A 447 18.36 -11.44 3.61
CA GLU A 447 18.60 -11.66 5.04
C GLU A 447 20.10 -11.82 5.35
N MET A 448 20.85 -12.52 4.49
CA MET A 448 22.31 -12.59 4.60
C MET A 448 22.99 -11.23 4.40
N GLU A 449 22.57 -10.47 3.38
CA GLU A 449 23.10 -9.13 3.12
C GLU A 449 22.79 -8.17 4.27
N SER A 450 21.59 -8.26 4.87
CA SER A 450 21.22 -7.49 6.06
C SER A 450 22.13 -7.82 7.26
N ASN A 451 22.33 -9.10 7.54
CA ASN A 451 23.21 -9.54 8.62
C ASN A 451 24.68 -9.12 8.39
N GLU A 452 25.14 -9.09 7.14
CA GLU A 452 26.47 -8.58 6.79
C GLU A 452 26.59 -7.07 7.05
N ILE A 453 25.54 -6.29 6.72
CA ILE A 453 25.50 -4.87 7.01
C ILE A 453 25.52 -4.62 8.52
N ASP A 454 24.72 -5.37 9.29
CA ASP A 454 24.67 -5.24 10.75
C ASP A 454 26.01 -5.60 11.41
N THR A 455 26.69 -6.64 10.93
CA THR A 455 28.02 -7.00 11.44
C THR A 455 29.07 -5.95 11.10
N ARG A 456 29.05 -5.37 9.88
CA ARG A 456 29.91 -4.24 9.52
C ARG A 456 29.63 -3.02 10.37
N PHE A 457 28.36 -2.68 10.58
CA PHE A 457 27.94 -1.56 11.41
C PHE A 457 28.40 -1.71 12.86
N ASN A 458 28.21 -2.90 13.44
CA ASN A 458 28.69 -3.21 14.79
C ASN A 458 30.22 -3.12 14.90
N LYS A 459 30.95 -3.51 13.86
CA LYS A 459 32.41 -3.35 13.81
C LYS A 459 32.83 -1.87 13.84
N TYR A 460 32.12 -1.01 13.10
CA TYR A 460 32.36 0.45 13.13
C TYR A 460 32.04 1.06 14.50
N ILE A 461 30.93 0.67 15.13
CA ILE A 461 30.58 1.13 16.48
C ILE A 461 31.67 0.75 17.49
N ASN A 462 32.20 -0.47 17.40
CA ASN A 462 33.23 -0.93 18.33
C ASN A 462 34.57 -0.22 18.10
N LEU A 463 34.94 0.08 16.84
CA LEU A 463 36.13 0.88 16.51
C LEU A 463 36.01 2.33 16.97
N ALA A 464 34.81 2.90 17.04
CA ALA A 464 34.59 4.26 17.51
C ALA A 464 34.60 4.39 19.05
N LYS A 465 34.57 3.27 19.78
CA LYS A 465 34.60 3.23 21.25
C LYS A 465 36.00 2.97 21.83
N THR A 466 36.96 2.57 21.00
CA THR A 466 38.40 2.50 21.29
C THR A 466 39.08 3.75 20.79
#